data_AF-A0A973MAU0-F1
#
_entry.id   AF-A0A973MAU0-F1
#
_cell.length_a   1.000
_cell.length_b   1.000
_cell.length_c   1.000
_cell.angle_alpha   90.00
_cell.angle_beta   90.00
_cell.angle_gamma   90.00
#
_symmetry.space_group_name_H-M   'P 1'
#
loop_
_entity.id
_entity.type
_entity.pdbx_description
1 polymer ?
#
loop_
_entity_poly.entity_id
_entity_poly.type
_entity_poly.pdbx_seq_one_letter_code
_entity_poly.pdbx_strand_id
1 'polypeptide(L)'
;MSGHAMTAVTAVTAQNSTGVSAVHPVPTEVILAQIEAVIADIGVDAVKIGMISGAFAAEQVASRLERLKAEQPGIPIVFDPVMVATSGSPLADDATIAAFARLMDVATIATPNLPELKRLTSEDDPVSAALHLVGAHGCAVLIKGGHDEGEALADALIETDNMTSWQGQRIDTTSTHGTGCTLASAIALFLAQGASLADAVARAREFVRVALHDAPNLGQGAGPIGQANVRLDVGAGPRLNQVTVTGTNYERSVDFYRRLGLDQIVDSPENGYARFETAGGVTFSIQIDPEEKIIATTAIYLECDDLDERVEQLARSGIAFEHGPRNQPWMWREARLRDPDGNIIFFYKAGEHRRFPPWRISEA
;
A
#
# COMPACT_ATOMS: atom_id res chain seq x y z
N MET A 1 1.23 0.26 6.67
CA MET A 1 2.69 0.15 6.44
C MET A 1 3.39 1.24 7.22
N SER A 2 4.51 0.96 7.90
CA SER A 2 5.30 1.97 8.62
C SER A 2 6.76 1.89 8.19
N GLY A 3 7.29 3.01 7.72
CA GLY A 3 8.69 3.21 7.35
C GLY A 3 8.96 4.71 7.15
N HIS A 4 10.19 5.14 7.33
CA HIS A 4 10.60 6.52 7.07
C HIS A 4 11.25 6.60 5.69
N ALA A 5 10.52 7.12 4.71
CA ALA A 5 11.02 7.22 3.34
C ALA A 5 11.90 8.47 3.18
N MET A 6 13.08 8.27 2.58
CA MET A 6 14.00 9.34 2.18
C MET A 6 14.26 9.23 0.68
N THR A 7 14.57 10.34 0.01
CA THR A 7 14.71 10.37 -1.45
C THR A 7 15.93 11.16 -1.89
N ALA A 8 16.64 10.62 -2.88
CA ALA A 8 17.59 11.36 -3.70
C ALA A 8 16.98 11.54 -5.09
N VAL A 9 16.74 12.78 -5.49
CA VAL A 9 16.08 13.09 -6.76
C VAL A 9 17.08 12.93 -7.90
N THR A 10 16.76 12.05 -8.87
CA THR A 10 17.58 11.75 -10.05
C THR A 10 17.22 12.60 -11.26
N ALA A 11 15.96 13.02 -11.36
CA ALA A 11 15.45 13.94 -12.36
C ALA A 11 14.14 14.58 -11.87
N VAL A 12 13.83 15.75 -12.42
CA VAL A 12 12.55 16.44 -12.22
C VAL A 12 11.73 16.30 -13.50
N THR A 13 10.50 15.81 -13.40
CA THR A 13 9.60 15.66 -14.55
C THR A 13 8.47 16.69 -14.49
N ALA A 14 8.17 17.32 -15.63
CA ALA A 14 6.93 18.04 -15.84
C ALA A 14 5.89 17.06 -16.41
N GLN A 15 5.25 16.31 -15.51
CA GLN A 15 4.39 15.17 -15.84
C GLN A 15 2.99 15.31 -15.22
N ASN A 16 1.98 14.78 -15.91
CA ASN A 16 0.62 14.61 -15.41
C ASN A 16 0.00 13.29 -15.93
N SER A 17 -1.29 13.06 -15.68
CA SER A 17 -1.98 11.83 -16.11
C SER A 17 -2.01 11.61 -17.63
N THR A 18 -1.77 12.65 -18.44
CA THR A 18 -1.85 12.60 -19.90
C THR A 18 -0.49 12.48 -20.59
N GLY A 19 0.62 12.72 -19.89
CA GLY A 19 1.93 12.70 -20.53
C GLY A 19 3.06 13.33 -19.73
N VAL A 20 4.25 13.27 -20.32
CA VAL A 20 5.47 13.94 -19.86
C VAL A 20 5.83 15.03 -20.88
N SER A 21 5.98 16.27 -20.41
CA SER A 21 6.30 17.43 -21.25
C SER A 21 7.77 17.86 -21.18
N ALA A 22 8.43 17.58 -20.06
CA ALA A 22 9.85 17.83 -19.87
C ALA A 22 10.44 16.87 -18.84
N VAL A 23 11.73 16.56 -19.01
CA VAL A 23 12.56 15.83 -18.05
C VAL A 23 13.83 16.63 -17.86
N HIS A 24 14.13 17.02 -16.63
CA HIS A 24 15.37 17.70 -16.27
C HIS A 24 16.24 16.77 -15.42
N PRO A 25 17.35 16.24 -15.97
CA PRO A 25 18.25 15.39 -15.21
C PRO A 25 18.95 16.18 -14.10
N VAL A 26 19.05 15.60 -12.91
CA VAL A 26 19.85 16.17 -11.82
C VAL A 26 21.32 15.79 -12.03
N PRO A 27 22.27 16.73 -11.88
CA PRO A 27 23.69 16.40 -12.00
C PRO A 27 24.11 15.29 -11.04
N THR A 28 24.93 14.36 -11.51
CA THR A 28 25.28 13.13 -10.76
C THR A 28 25.94 13.43 -9.42
N GLU A 29 26.76 14.47 -9.33
CA GLU A 29 27.37 14.94 -8.09
C GLU A 29 26.33 15.38 -7.05
N VAL A 30 25.20 15.95 -7.49
CA VAL A 30 24.09 16.33 -6.62
C VAL A 30 23.27 15.10 -6.20
N ILE A 31 23.10 14.11 -7.08
CA ILE A 31 22.47 12.83 -6.73
C ILE A 31 23.27 12.14 -5.62
N LEU A 32 24.59 12.03 -5.78
CA LEU A 32 25.46 11.41 -4.79
C LEU A 32 25.49 12.20 -3.47
N ALA A 33 25.55 13.53 -3.52
CA ALA A 33 25.50 14.35 -2.31
C ALA A 33 24.21 14.15 -1.50
N GLN A 34 23.06 14.01 -2.16
CA GLN A 34 21.79 13.68 -1.50
C GLN A 34 21.84 12.29 -0.84
N ILE A 35 22.39 11.29 -1.53
CA ILE A 35 22.54 9.93 -1.01
C ILE A 35 23.43 9.92 0.23
N GLU A 36 24.58 10.59 0.19
CA GLU A 36 25.49 10.63 1.34
C GLU A 36 24.88 11.38 2.53
N ALA A 37 24.13 12.46 2.28
CA ALA A 37 23.50 13.22 3.36
C ALA A 37 22.51 12.38 4.18
N VAL A 38 21.70 11.53 3.53
CA VAL A 38 20.72 10.68 4.22
C VAL A 38 21.37 9.46 4.87
N ILE A 39 22.34 8.83 4.20
CA ILE A 39 23.05 7.66 4.74
C ILE A 39 23.89 8.05 5.97
N ALA A 40 24.54 9.21 5.96
CA ALA A 40 25.45 9.61 7.03
C ALA A 40 24.73 10.04 8.32
N ASP A 41 23.50 10.56 8.23
CA ASP A 41 22.73 11.03 9.40
C ASP A 41 21.83 9.92 9.97
N ILE A 42 20.91 9.40 9.14
CA ILE A 42 19.85 8.47 9.58
C ILE A 42 20.25 7.01 9.29
N GLY A 43 20.98 6.77 8.21
CA GLY A 43 21.23 5.43 7.69
C GLY A 43 20.04 4.89 6.87
N VAL A 44 20.18 3.67 6.33
CA VAL A 44 19.14 3.04 5.49
C VAL A 44 19.02 1.55 5.77
N ASP A 45 17.78 1.06 5.83
CA ASP A 45 17.48 -0.37 6.02
C ASP A 45 17.20 -1.10 4.70
N ALA A 46 16.87 -0.37 3.63
CA ALA A 46 16.74 -0.86 2.27
C ALA A 46 16.82 0.31 1.28
N VAL A 47 17.15 0.03 0.03
CA VAL A 47 17.20 1.01 -1.06
C VAL A 47 16.24 0.60 -2.18
N LYS A 48 15.44 1.55 -2.67
CA LYS A 48 14.69 1.41 -3.92
C LYS A 48 15.28 2.35 -4.97
N ILE A 49 15.60 1.80 -6.13
CA ILE A 49 16.06 2.53 -7.30
C ILE A 49 14.90 2.56 -8.30
N GLY A 50 14.47 3.76 -8.69
CA GLY A 50 13.46 3.96 -9.73
C GLY A 50 14.08 4.49 -11.01
N MET A 51 13.35 5.39 -11.68
CA MET A 51 13.86 6.12 -12.84
C MET A 51 15.19 6.82 -12.50
N ILE A 52 16.21 6.56 -13.33
CA ILE A 52 17.51 7.23 -13.27
C ILE A 52 17.83 7.78 -14.66
N SER A 53 18.23 9.03 -14.74
CA SER A 53 18.48 9.69 -16.02
C SER A 53 19.97 9.66 -16.34
N GLY A 54 20.34 8.93 -17.40
CA GLY A 54 21.69 8.88 -17.95
C GLY A 54 22.54 7.73 -17.43
N ALA A 55 23.30 7.12 -18.35
CA ALA A 55 24.23 6.03 -18.08
C ALA A 55 25.23 6.35 -16.97
N PHE A 56 25.84 7.54 -17.01
CA PHE A 56 26.83 7.96 -16.02
C PHE A 56 26.25 8.00 -14.59
N ALA A 57 25.03 8.52 -14.43
CA ALA A 57 24.36 8.55 -13.14
C ALA A 57 24.08 7.12 -12.63
N ALA A 58 23.60 6.22 -13.50
CA ALA A 58 23.35 4.82 -13.17
C ALA A 58 24.64 4.10 -12.71
N GLU A 59 25.75 4.28 -13.41
CA GLU A 59 27.04 3.67 -13.05
C GLU A 59 27.59 4.20 -11.72
N GLN A 60 27.49 5.52 -11.48
CA GLN A 60 27.96 6.13 -10.22
C GLN A 60 27.09 5.72 -9.03
N VAL A 61 25.77 5.65 -9.21
CA VAL A 61 24.84 5.14 -8.18
C VAL A 61 25.13 3.67 -7.89
N ALA A 62 25.31 2.83 -8.93
CA ALA A 62 25.70 1.43 -8.75
C ALA A 62 27.01 1.30 -7.94
N SER A 63 28.02 2.12 -8.25
CA SER A 63 29.31 2.13 -7.55
C SER A 63 29.17 2.56 -6.08
N ARG A 64 28.27 3.50 -5.77
CA ARG A 64 27.98 3.89 -4.38
C ARG A 64 27.26 2.78 -3.62
N LEU A 65 26.31 2.12 -4.26
CA LEU A 65 25.55 1.02 -3.66
C LEU A 65 26.42 -0.22 -3.45
N GLU A 66 27.40 -0.47 -4.32
CA GLU A 66 28.42 -1.50 -4.11
C GLU A 66 29.21 -1.25 -2.83
N ARG A 67 29.65 0.00 -2.58
CA ARG A 67 30.26 0.39 -1.29
C ARG A 67 29.31 0.21 -0.12
N LEU A 68 28.04 0.58 -0.27
CA LEU A 68 27.04 0.40 0.79
C LEU A 68 26.85 -1.08 1.14
N LYS A 69 26.83 -1.99 0.17
CA LYS A 69 26.78 -3.44 0.42
C LYS A 69 28.03 -3.97 1.12
N ALA A 70 29.20 -3.37 0.83
CA ALA A 70 30.43 -3.73 1.53
C ALA A 70 30.43 -3.24 2.99
N GLU A 71 29.84 -2.07 3.25
CA GLU A 71 29.67 -1.47 4.58
C GLU A 71 28.58 -2.18 5.41
N GLN A 72 27.46 -2.55 4.76
CA GLN A 72 26.32 -3.27 5.31
C GLN A 72 25.98 -4.49 4.45
N PRO A 73 26.65 -5.63 4.69
CA PRO A 73 26.32 -6.88 4.01
C PRO A 73 24.87 -7.28 4.26
N GLY A 74 24.13 -7.55 3.18
CA GLY A 74 22.73 -7.98 3.25
C GLY A 74 21.70 -6.85 3.17
N ILE A 75 22.12 -5.58 3.02
CA ILE A 75 21.17 -4.50 2.76
C ILE A 75 20.36 -4.78 1.48
N PRO A 76 19.01 -4.81 1.54
CA PRO A 76 18.18 -5.05 0.38
C PRO A 76 18.21 -3.89 -0.60
N ILE A 77 18.40 -4.19 -1.88
CA ILE A 77 18.35 -3.21 -2.97
C ILE A 77 17.31 -3.69 -4.00
N VAL A 78 16.25 -2.90 -4.17
CA VAL A 78 15.18 -3.15 -5.14
C VAL A 78 15.35 -2.23 -6.33
N PHE A 79 15.53 -2.79 -7.51
CA PHE A 79 15.67 -2.02 -8.75
C PHE A 79 14.43 -2.15 -9.62
N ASP A 80 13.73 -1.04 -9.86
CA ASP A 80 12.64 -0.93 -10.82
C ASP A 80 13.19 -0.28 -12.11
N PRO A 81 13.48 -1.06 -13.17
CA PRO A 81 14.17 -0.58 -14.37
C PRO A 81 13.24 0.22 -15.29
N VAL A 82 12.77 1.37 -14.79
CA VAL A 82 11.80 2.22 -15.49
C VAL A 82 12.39 2.76 -16.78
N MET A 83 11.86 2.31 -17.93
CA MET A 83 12.32 2.77 -19.26
C MET A 83 11.32 3.70 -19.95
N VAL A 84 10.03 3.57 -19.64
CA VAL A 84 8.94 4.30 -20.28
C VAL A 84 7.94 4.71 -19.21
N ALA A 85 7.42 5.93 -19.31
CA ALA A 85 6.36 6.42 -18.42
C ALA A 85 5.06 5.61 -18.62
N THR A 86 4.21 5.56 -17.61
CA THR A 86 2.86 4.96 -17.77
C THR A 86 2.05 5.59 -18.90
N SER A 87 2.34 6.85 -19.25
CA SER A 87 1.76 7.57 -20.38
C SER A 87 2.39 7.25 -21.75
N GLY A 88 3.38 6.35 -21.81
CA GLY A 88 4.06 5.92 -23.03
C GLY A 88 5.30 6.72 -23.46
N SER A 89 5.67 7.77 -22.71
CA SER A 89 6.84 8.60 -23.04
C SER A 89 8.16 7.90 -22.67
N PRO A 90 9.18 7.86 -23.55
CA PRO A 90 10.47 7.26 -23.22
C PRO A 90 11.17 8.05 -22.09
N LEU A 91 11.77 7.34 -21.15
CA LEU A 91 12.47 7.89 -19.98
C LEU A 91 13.95 7.48 -19.91
N ALA A 92 14.35 6.44 -20.63
CA ALA A 92 15.74 5.97 -20.73
C ALA A 92 16.15 5.76 -22.19
N ASP A 93 17.36 6.18 -22.54
CA ASP A 93 18.00 5.87 -23.82
C ASP A 93 18.77 4.54 -23.77
N ASP A 94 19.27 4.06 -24.91
CA ASP A 94 19.95 2.76 -24.98
C ASP A 94 21.23 2.73 -24.13
N ALA A 95 21.93 3.85 -23.99
CA ALA A 95 23.10 3.96 -23.12
C ALA A 95 22.72 3.78 -21.65
N THR A 96 21.61 4.40 -21.22
CA THR A 96 21.09 4.25 -19.86
C THR A 96 20.62 2.82 -19.60
N ILE A 97 19.94 2.20 -20.56
CA ILE A 97 19.51 0.80 -20.46
C ILE A 97 20.71 -0.14 -20.35
N ALA A 98 21.78 0.08 -21.12
CA ALA A 98 23.01 -0.72 -20.99
C ALA A 98 23.64 -0.60 -19.59
N ALA A 99 23.57 0.60 -18.98
CA ALA A 99 24.07 0.82 -17.61
C ALA A 99 23.21 0.13 -16.53
N PHE A 100 21.99 -0.32 -16.83
CA PHE A 100 21.15 -1.05 -15.87
C PHE A 100 21.75 -2.39 -15.45
N ALA A 101 22.63 -3.00 -16.26
CA ALA A 101 23.40 -4.19 -15.88
C ALA A 101 24.15 -3.97 -14.55
N ARG A 102 24.85 -2.83 -14.42
CA ARG A 102 25.57 -2.47 -13.19
C ARG A 102 24.67 -2.29 -11.97
N LEU A 103 23.44 -1.83 -12.17
CA LEU A 103 22.44 -1.70 -11.10
C LEU A 103 21.87 -3.06 -10.71
N MET A 104 21.68 -3.97 -11.68
CA MET A 104 21.26 -5.36 -11.42
C MET A 104 22.34 -6.13 -10.66
N ASP A 105 23.63 -5.93 -10.97
CA ASP A 105 24.75 -6.57 -10.26
C ASP A 105 24.74 -6.29 -8.74
N VAL A 106 24.24 -5.12 -8.34
CA VAL A 106 24.14 -4.74 -6.91
C VAL A 106 22.76 -5.01 -6.33
N ALA A 107 21.73 -5.23 -7.14
CA ALA A 107 20.37 -5.43 -6.68
C ALA A 107 20.19 -6.77 -5.95
N THR A 108 19.27 -6.78 -4.99
CA THR A 108 18.68 -8.02 -4.45
C THR A 108 17.60 -8.54 -5.40
N ILE A 109 16.81 -7.63 -5.98
CA ILE A 109 15.73 -7.94 -6.90
C ILE A 109 15.56 -6.84 -7.95
N ALA A 110 15.39 -7.23 -9.21
CA ALA A 110 14.93 -6.38 -10.29
C ALA A 110 13.44 -6.63 -10.58
N THR A 111 12.67 -5.59 -10.85
CA THR A 111 11.21 -5.71 -11.06
C THR A 111 10.76 -5.24 -12.45
N PRO A 112 11.25 -5.81 -13.58
CA PRO A 112 10.84 -5.38 -14.92
C PRO A 112 9.39 -5.79 -15.27
N ASN A 113 8.68 -4.96 -16.04
CA ASN A 113 7.50 -5.41 -16.78
C ASN A 113 7.91 -6.18 -18.04
N LEU A 114 6.96 -6.80 -18.74
CA LEU A 114 7.26 -7.59 -19.94
C LEU A 114 7.98 -6.77 -21.05
N PRO A 115 7.56 -5.54 -21.39
CA PRO A 115 8.33 -4.69 -22.30
C PRO A 115 9.76 -4.37 -21.84
N GLU A 116 9.96 -4.04 -20.57
CA GLU A 116 11.27 -3.75 -19.97
C GLU A 116 12.15 -5.00 -20.01
N LEU A 117 11.60 -6.17 -19.67
CA LEU A 117 12.31 -7.45 -19.69
C LEU A 117 12.85 -7.76 -21.09
N LYS A 118 12.03 -7.59 -22.13
CA LYS A 118 12.44 -7.74 -23.54
C LYS A 118 13.50 -6.75 -23.99
N ARG A 119 13.69 -5.63 -23.29
CA ARG A 119 14.76 -4.66 -23.58
C ARG A 119 16.05 -4.96 -22.82
N LEU A 120 15.95 -5.66 -21.69
CA LEU A 120 17.10 -6.06 -20.88
C LEU A 120 17.79 -7.33 -21.39
N THR A 121 17.10 -8.12 -22.23
CA THR A 121 17.60 -9.39 -22.76
C THR A 121 17.19 -9.60 -24.22
N SER A 122 17.89 -10.48 -24.93
CA SER A 122 17.51 -10.94 -26.26
C SER A 122 16.59 -12.17 -26.25
N GLU A 123 16.25 -12.71 -25.07
CA GLU A 123 15.36 -13.85 -24.94
C GLU A 123 13.89 -13.46 -25.18
N ASP A 124 13.17 -14.25 -25.98
CA ASP A 124 11.76 -14.01 -26.30
C ASP A 124 10.80 -14.51 -25.20
N ASP A 125 11.15 -15.64 -24.56
CA ASP A 125 10.36 -16.24 -23.48
C ASP A 125 10.62 -15.52 -22.14
N PRO A 126 9.58 -14.99 -21.45
CA PRO A 126 9.77 -14.23 -20.22
C PRO A 126 10.49 -14.98 -19.09
N VAL A 127 10.27 -16.29 -18.96
CA VAL A 127 10.92 -17.09 -17.90
C VAL A 127 12.40 -17.28 -18.24
N SER A 128 12.72 -17.62 -19.48
CA SER A 128 14.10 -17.75 -19.98
C SER A 128 14.85 -16.42 -19.88
N ALA A 129 14.20 -15.32 -20.23
CA ALA A 129 14.70 -13.96 -20.04
C ALA A 129 15.06 -13.65 -18.58
N ALA A 130 14.17 -13.96 -17.65
CA ALA A 130 14.41 -13.74 -16.24
C ALA A 130 15.54 -14.64 -15.71
N LEU A 131 15.57 -15.93 -16.08
CA LEU A 131 16.65 -16.85 -15.71
C LEU A 131 18.01 -16.38 -16.24
N HIS A 132 18.06 -15.83 -17.46
CA HIS A 132 19.27 -15.23 -18.01
C HIS A 132 19.77 -14.08 -17.13
N LEU A 133 18.89 -13.15 -16.75
CA LEU A 133 19.25 -12.02 -15.88
C LEU A 133 19.66 -12.48 -14.47
N VAL A 134 18.97 -13.48 -13.90
CA VAL A 134 19.35 -14.09 -12.61
C VAL A 134 20.76 -14.68 -12.69
N GLY A 135 21.06 -15.44 -13.75
CA GLY A 135 22.37 -16.05 -13.94
C GLY A 135 23.49 -15.05 -14.23
N ALA A 136 23.19 -13.98 -14.96
CA ALA A 136 24.17 -12.96 -15.35
C ALA A 136 24.50 -11.98 -14.20
N HIS A 137 23.51 -11.60 -13.40
CA HIS A 137 23.64 -10.51 -12.41
C HIS A 137 23.51 -10.98 -10.95
N GLY A 138 23.03 -12.20 -10.71
CA GLY A 138 22.87 -12.74 -9.35
C GLY A 138 21.73 -12.13 -8.52
N CYS A 139 20.93 -11.23 -9.10
CA CYS A 139 19.72 -10.70 -8.48
C CYS A 139 18.50 -11.54 -8.85
N ALA A 140 17.49 -11.58 -7.98
CA ALA A 140 16.19 -12.15 -8.33
C ALA A 140 15.45 -11.26 -9.34
N VAL A 141 14.53 -11.83 -10.11
CA VAL A 141 13.74 -11.07 -11.11
C VAL A 141 12.25 -11.29 -10.88
N LEU A 142 11.52 -10.21 -10.63
CA LEU A 142 10.05 -10.21 -10.61
C LEU A 142 9.51 -9.74 -11.95
N ILE A 143 8.98 -10.68 -12.73
CA ILE A 143 8.27 -10.42 -13.97
C ILE A 143 6.87 -9.91 -13.64
N LYS A 144 6.55 -8.67 -14.04
CA LYS A 144 5.22 -8.07 -13.85
C LYS A 144 4.34 -8.30 -15.09
N GLY A 145 3.30 -9.13 -14.96
CA GLY A 145 2.42 -9.54 -16.07
C GLY A 145 1.28 -8.58 -16.40
N GLY A 146 1.12 -7.47 -15.66
CA GLY A 146 0.04 -6.49 -15.82
C GLY A 146 -0.18 -5.91 -17.23
N HIS A 147 0.77 -6.10 -18.15
CA HIS A 147 0.76 -5.56 -19.51
C HIS A 147 0.20 -6.51 -20.57
N ASP A 148 -0.05 -7.79 -20.26
CA ASP A 148 -0.63 -8.74 -21.23
C ASP A 148 -2.14 -8.53 -21.42
N GLU A 149 -2.62 -8.71 -22.65
CA GLU A 149 -4.05 -8.72 -22.97
C GLU A 149 -4.73 -9.95 -22.34
N GLY A 150 -5.73 -9.72 -21.49
CA GLY A 150 -6.47 -10.81 -20.82
C GLY A 150 -6.99 -10.44 -19.44
N GLU A 151 -7.89 -11.29 -18.92
CA GLU A 151 -8.48 -11.13 -17.58
C GLU A 151 -7.59 -11.68 -16.46
N ALA A 152 -6.71 -12.63 -16.77
CA ALA A 152 -5.77 -13.22 -15.83
C ALA A 152 -4.42 -12.51 -15.91
N LEU A 153 -3.94 -12.06 -14.76
CA LEU A 153 -2.60 -11.52 -14.59
C LEU A 153 -1.74 -12.53 -13.82
N ALA A 154 -0.54 -12.79 -14.32
CA ALA A 154 0.44 -13.63 -13.65
C ALA A 154 1.72 -12.83 -13.42
N ASP A 155 2.12 -12.72 -12.15
CA ASP A 155 3.46 -12.24 -11.80
C ASP A 155 4.30 -13.44 -11.36
N ALA A 156 5.59 -13.43 -11.70
CA ALA A 156 6.50 -14.51 -11.36
C ALA A 156 7.80 -13.95 -10.78
N LEU A 157 8.15 -14.39 -9.58
CA LEU A 157 9.45 -14.18 -8.95
C LEU A 157 10.35 -15.36 -9.33
N ILE A 158 11.43 -15.06 -10.03
CA ILE A 158 12.45 -16.01 -10.48
C ILE A 158 13.72 -15.79 -9.65
N GLU A 159 14.16 -16.85 -8.99
CA GLU A 159 15.40 -16.93 -8.21
C GLU A 159 16.30 -18.01 -8.82
N THR A 160 17.52 -18.18 -8.32
CA THR A 160 18.47 -19.17 -8.86
C THR A 160 17.95 -20.61 -8.74
N ASP A 161 17.27 -20.93 -7.64
CA ASP A 161 16.83 -22.28 -7.27
C ASP A 161 15.32 -22.38 -7.02
N ASN A 162 14.58 -21.28 -7.17
CA ASN A 162 13.16 -21.22 -6.87
C ASN A 162 12.38 -20.35 -7.87
N MET A 163 11.10 -20.68 -8.04
CA MET A 163 10.15 -19.87 -8.79
C MET A 163 8.86 -19.80 -8.02
N THR A 164 8.40 -18.59 -7.71
CA THR A 164 7.11 -18.35 -7.07
C THR A 164 6.22 -17.55 -8.02
N SER A 165 5.00 -18.00 -8.26
CA SER A 165 4.05 -17.30 -9.12
C SER A 165 2.78 -16.94 -8.37
N TRP A 166 2.19 -15.82 -8.77
CA TRP A 166 0.91 -15.37 -8.24
C TRP A 166 -0.02 -15.04 -9.39
N GLN A 167 -1.26 -15.50 -9.26
CA GLN A 167 -2.33 -15.18 -10.19
C GLN A 167 -3.29 -14.17 -9.56
N GLY A 168 -3.96 -13.38 -10.39
CA GLY A 168 -5.02 -12.50 -9.97
C GLY A 168 -5.86 -12.04 -11.14
N GLN A 169 -7.06 -11.54 -10.85
CA GLN A 169 -7.92 -10.92 -11.84
C GLN A 169 -7.47 -9.48 -12.10
N ARG A 170 -7.54 -9.06 -13.38
CA ARG A 170 -7.40 -7.67 -13.78
C ARG A 170 -8.48 -6.82 -13.10
N ILE A 171 -8.06 -5.70 -12.50
CA ILE A 171 -8.97 -4.73 -11.89
C ILE A 171 -9.34 -3.72 -12.97
N ASP A 172 -10.65 -3.52 -13.20
CA ASP A 172 -11.14 -2.54 -14.17
C ASP A 172 -10.97 -1.12 -13.62
N THR A 173 -9.87 -0.47 -14.01
CA THR A 173 -9.55 0.90 -13.62
C THR A 173 -8.63 1.56 -14.63
N THR A 174 -8.82 2.86 -14.86
CA THR A 174 -7.90 3.69 -15.65
C THR A 174 -6.75 4.26 -14.80
N SER A 175 -6.86 4.14 -13.48
CA SER A 175 -5.88 4.67 -12.54
C SER A 175 -4.75 3.65 -12.33
N THR A 176 -3.75 3.66 -13.21
CA THR A 176 -2.63 2.70 -13.20
C THR A 176 -1.27 3.38 -12.99
N HIS A 177 -1.24 4.72 -12.88
CA HIS A 177 -0.01 5.47 -12.68
C HIS A 177 0.59 5.21 -11.30
N GLY A 178 1.87 4.88 -11.28
CA GLY A 178 2.61 4.60 -10.06
C GLY A 178 2.50 3.17 -9.53
N THR A 179 1.81 2.25 -10.22
CA THR A 179 1.71 0.82 -9.85
C THR A 179 3.08 0.18 -9.64
N GLY A 180 3.99 0.29 -10.63
CA GLY A 180 5.34 -0.27 -10.55
C GLY A 180 6.20 0.35 -9.45
N CYS A 181 6.20 1.69 -9.35
CA CYS A 181 6.93 2.39 -8.31
C CYS A 181 6.42 2.05 -6.90
N THR A 182 5.11 1.91 -6.74
CA THR A 182 4.49 1.50 -5.48
C THR A 182 4.86 0.07 -5.12
N LEU A 183 4.81 -0.86 -6.09
CA LEU A 183 5.22 -2.24 -5.91
C LEU A 183 6.67 -2.33 -5.42
N ALA A 184 7.60 -1.72 -6.15
CA ALA A 184 9.02 -1.74 -5.80
C ALA A 184 9.31 -1.08 -4.43
N SER A 185 8.60 0.01 -4.11
CA SER A 185 8.74 0.67 -2.80
C SER A 185 8.20 -0.19 -1.66
N ALA A 186 7.07 -0.88 -1.88
CA ALA A 186 6.49 -1.80 -0.90
C ALA A 186 7.37 -3.04 -0.69
N ILE A 187 7.99 -3.58 -1.75
CA ILE A 187 8.98 -4.66 -1.63
C ILE A 187 10.15 -4.20 -0.77
N ALA A 188 10.74 -3.04 -1.08
CA ALA A 188 11.87 -2.50 -0.31
C ALA A 188 11.51 -2.31 1.17
N LEU A 189 10.31 -1.80 1.45
CA LEU A 189 9.82 -1.63 2.82
C LEU A 189 9.68 -2.98 3.55
N PHE A 190 9.10 -3.99 2.92
CA PHE A 190 8.91 -5.28 3.59
C PHE A 190 10.22 -6.06 3.77
N LEU A 191 11.17 -5.91 2.85
CA LEU A 191 12.53 -6.42 3.02
C LEU A 191 13.24 -5.73 4.19
N ALA A 192 13.12 -4.39 4.32
CA ALA A 192 13.63 -3.66 5.49
C ALA A 192 13.00 -4.14 6.81
N GLN A 193 11.77 -4.64 6.78
CA GLN A 193 11.09 -5.25 7.93
C GLN A 193 11.46 -6.72 8.19
N GLY A 194 12.44 -7.26 7.45
CA GLY A 194 12.93 -8.63 7.61
C GLY A 194 12.02 -9.71 7.00
N ALA A 195 11.09 -9.34 6.10
CA ALA A 195 10.32 -10.34 5.36
C ALA A 195 11.22 -11.12 4.40
N SER A 196 10.87 -12.39 4.13
CA SER A 196 11.47 -13.13 3.03
C SER A 196 11.15 -12.44 1.69
N LEU A 197 11.94 -12.71 0.64
CA LEU A 197 11.71 -12.08 -0.66
C LEU A 197 10.33 -12.41 -1.22
N ALA A 198 9.92 -13.67 -1.17
CA ALA A 198 8.58 -14.10 -1.61
C ALA A 198 7.47 -13.42 -0.79
N ASP A 199 7.61 -13.33 0.53
CA ASP A 199 6.62 -12.65 1.39
C ASP A 199 6.57 -11.14 1.12
N ALA A 200 7.72 -10.50 0.91
CA ALA A 200 7.81 -9.09 0.57
C ALA A 200 7.09 -8.79 -0.76
N VAL A 201 7.32 -9.63 -1.78
CA VAL A 201 6.62 -9.54 -3.08
C VAL A 201 5.13 -9.79 -2.90
N ALA A 202 4.72 -10.87 -2.23
CA ALA A 202 3.31 -11.19 -2.03
C ALA A 202 2.54 -10.06 -1.34
N ARG A 203 3.10 -9.50 -0.26
CA ARG A 203 2.49 -8.38 0.47
C ARG A 203 2.50 -7.09 -0.36
N ALA A 204 3.55 -6.83 -1.13
CA ALA A 204 3.61 -5.65 -2.00
C ALA A 204 2.57 -5.71 -3.13
N ARG A 205 2.37 -6.90 -3.70
CA ARG A 205 1.32 -7.14 -4.69
C ARG A 205 -0.07 -6.88 -4.11
N GLU A 206 -0.34 -7.41 -2.92
CA GLU A 206 -1.61 -7.18 -2.23
C GLU A 206 -1.84 -5.68 -2.00
N PHE A 207 -0.81 -4.95 -1.53
CA PHE A 207 -0.90 -3.51 -1.34
C PHE A 207 -1.26 -2.76 -2.61
N VAL A 208 -0.63 -3.08 -3.74
CA VAL A 208 -0.94 -2.44 -5.02
C VAL A 208 -2.37 -2.79 -5.49
N ARG A 209 -2.84 -4.02 -5.25
CA ARG A 209 -4.21 -4.41 -5.60
C ARG A 209 -5.24 -3.64 -4.80
N VAL A 210 -5.07 -3.51 -3.48
CA VAL A 210 -5.95 -2.69 -2.64
C VAL A 210 -5.91 -1.23 -3.10
N ALA A 211 -4.71 -0.69 -3.37
CA ALA A 211 -4.57 0.68 -3.89
C ALA A 211 -5.27 0.90 -5.25
N LEU A 212 -5.36 -0.13 -6.11
CA LEU A 212 -6.09 -0.05 -7.38
C LEU A 212 -7.60 0.00 -7.17
N HIS A 213 -8.14 -0.74 -6.19
CA HIS A 213 -9.55 -0.65 -5.82
C HIS A 213 -9.89 0.71 -5.22
N ASP A 214 -8.99 1.28 -4.42
CA ASP A 214 -9.17 2.58 -3.76
C ASP A 214 -8.76 3.78 -4.62
N ALA A 215 -8.60 3.57 -5.93
CA ALA A 215 -8.11 4.61 -6.81
C ALA A 215 -9.05 5.84 -6.84
N PRO A 216 -8.53 7.06 -6.66
CA PRO A 216 -9.35 8.27 -6.56
C PRO A 216 -9.91 8.77 -7.90
N ASN A 217 -9.61 8.09 -9.02
CA ASN A 217 -10.08 8.42 -10.36
C ASN A 217 -9.78 9.88 -10.78
N LEU A 218 -8.54 10.32 -10.55
CA LEU A 218 -8.09 11.68 -10.86
C LEU A 218 -7.39 11.78 -12.21
N GLY A 219 -7.61 12.89 -12.91
CA GLY A 219 -6.97 13.19 -14.20
C GLY A 219 -7.80 12.76 -15.41
N GLN A 220 -7.23 12.95 -16.61
CA GLN A 220 -7.88 12.66 -17.90
C GLN A 220 -7.19 11.50 -18.67
N GLY A 221 -6.24 10.82 -18.04
CA GLY A 221 -5.47 9.73 -18.63
C GLY A 221 -5.17 8.65 -17.58
N ALA A 222 -3.93 8.19 -17.50
CA ALA A 222 -3.50 7.25 -16.46
C ALA A 222 -3.45 7.97 -15.10
N GLY A 223 -4.49 7.81 -14.29
CA GLY A 223 -4.63 8.41 -12.96
C GLY A 223 -3.76 7.71 -11.90
N PRO A 224 -3.47 8.37 -10.77
CA PRO A 224 -2.76 7.75 -9.65
C PRO A 224 -3.61 6.68 -8.98
N ILE A 225 -2.97 5.65 -8.43
CA ILE A 225 -3.63 4.68 -7.56
C ILE A 225 -3.96 5.29 -6.18
N GLY A 226 -4.71 4.56 -5.35
CA GLY A 226 -5.13 4.95 -4.00
C GLY A 226 -4.14 4.56 -2.90
N GLN A 227 -2.81 4.63 -3.12
CA GLN A 227 -1.84 4.10 -2.15
C GLN A 227 -1.91 4.72 -0.74
N ALA A 228 -2.47 5.93 -0.61
CA ALA A 228 -2.67 6.61 0.68
C ALA A 228 -3.86 6.05 1.50
N ASN A 229 -4.75 5.30 0.84
CA ASN A 229 -5.97 4.75 1.44
C ASN A 229 -5.78 3.33 1.96
N VAL A 230 -4.75 2.60 1.50
CA VAL A 230 -4.43 1.25 1.96
C VAL A 230 -4.06 1.27 3.45
N ARG A 231 -4.97 0.83 4.31
CA ARG A 231 -4.90 0.97 5.77
C ARG A 231 -5.35 -0.31 6.44
N LEU A 232 -4.46 -0.89 7.25
CA LEU A 232 -4.69 -2.12 8.03
C LEU A 232 -4.84 -3.41 7.18
N ASP A 233 -4.93 -3.31 5.86
CA ASP A 233 -5.04 -4.45 4.95
C ASP A 233 -3.73 -5.26 4.86
N VAL A 234 -2.58 -4.58 4.96
CA VAL A 234 -1.25 -5.17 4.72
C VAL A 234 -0.23 -4.78 5.80
N GLY A 235 0.58 -5.74 6.28
CA GLY A 235 1.58 -5.52 7.32
C GLY A 235 1.92 -6.77 8.17
N ALA A 236 2.85 -6.63 9.11
CA ALA A 236 3.15 -7.65 10.13
C ALA A 236 2.33 -7.46 11.43
N GLY A 237 2.17 -8.52 12.22
CA GLY A 237 1.48 -8.52 13.52
C GLY A 237 -0.06 -8.53 13.44
N PRO A 238 -0.75 -8.87 14.55
CA PRO A 238 -2.21 -8.84 14.62
C PRO A 238 -2.75 -7.43 14.39
N ARG A 239 -3.77 -7.32 13.53
CA ARG A 239 -4.51 -6.08 13.27
C ARG A 239 -5.98 -6.30 13.49
N LEU A 240 -6.66 -5.31 14.03
CA LEU A 240 -8.12 -5.32 14.08
C LEU A 240 -8.62 -5.12 12.64
N ASN A 241 -9.05 -6.20 12.02
CA ASN A 241 -9.61 -6.19 10.66
C ASN A 241 -11.08 -5.75 10.69
N GLN A 242 -11.88 -6.43 11.51
CA GLN A 242 -13.30 -6.16 11.63
C GLN A 242 -13.82 -6.44 13.05
N VAL A 243 -14.95 -5.84 13.39
CA VAL A 243 -15.79 -6.23 14.53
C VAL A 243 -17.11 -6.76 13.97
N THR A 244 -17.50 -7.96 14.40
CA THR A 244 -18.82 -8.54 14.08
C THR A 244 -19.69 -8.53 15.32
N VAL A 245 -20.91 -8.02 15.21
CA VAL A 245 -21.94 -8.19 16.25
C VAL A 245 -23.01 -9.16 15.79
N THR A 246 -23.50 -9.96 16.73
CA THR A 246 -24.66 -10.83 16.49
C THR A 246 -25.94 -10.00 16.61
N GLY A 247 -26.90 -10.26 15.73
CA GLY A 247 -28.23 -9.63 15.74
C GLY A 247 -29.36 -10.64 15.67
N THR A 248 -30.57 -10.21 16.03
CA THR A 248 -31.79 -11.04 15.95
C THR A 248 -32.64 -10.77 14.70
N ASN A 249 -32.46 -9.62 14.05
CA ASN A 249 -33.25 -9.22 12.90
C ASN A 249 -32.37 -8.49 11.87
N TYR A 250 -32.20 -9.12 10.70
CA TYR A 250 -31.34 -8.62 9.62
C TYR A 250 -31.71 -7.20 9.18
N GLU A 251 -32.94 -7.01 8.71
CA GLU A 251 -33.39 -5.74 8.11
C GLU A 251 -33.27 -4.57 9.08
N ARG A 252 -33.66 -4.79 10.34
CA ARG A 252 -33.59 -3.78 11.40
C ARG A 252 -32.16 -3.37 11.71
N SER A 253 -31.24 -4.34 11.76
CA SER A 253 -29.83 -4.07 12.05
C SER A 253 -29.14 -3.39 10.86
N VAL A 254 -29.44 -3.81 9.62
CA VAL A 254 -28.95 -3.13 8.42
C VAL A 254 -29.44 -1.68 8.33
N ASP A 255 -30.73 -1.43 8.51
CA ASP A 255 -31.29 -0.05 8.50
C ASP A 255 -30.59 0.83 9.53
N PHE A 256 -30.42 0.32 10.75
CA PHE A 256 -29.78 1.05 11.83
C PHE A 256 -28.34 1.44 11.49
N TYR A 257 -27.50 0.50 11.06
CA TYR A 257 -26.09 0.78 10.78
C TYR A 257 -25.91 1.66 9.53
N ARG A 258 -26.80 1.58 8.53
CA ARG A 258 -26.83 2.53 7.41
C ARG A 258 -27.20 3.95 7.86
N ARG A 259 -28.21 4.08 8.72
CA ARG A 259 -28.62 5.38 9.28
C ARG A 259 -27.56 5.98 10.20
N LEU A 260 -26.73 5.14 10.81
CA LEU A 260 -25.54 5.56 11.57
C LEU A 260 -24.47 6.20 10.67
N GLY A 261 -24.55 6.00 9.35
CA GLY A 261 -23.64 6.53 8.34
C GLY A 261 -22.54 5.56 7.91
N LEU A 262 -22.74 4.25 8.10
CA LEU A 262 -21.84 3.22 7.58
C LEU A 262 -22.27 2.78 6.19
N ASP A 263 -21.31 2.55 5.29
CA ASP A 263 -21.56 2.18 3.90
C ASP A 263 -21.65 0.66 3.78
N GLN A 264 -22.81 0.13 3.38
CA GLN A 264 -22.99 -1.33 3.21
C GLN A 264 -22.26 -1.81 1.95
N ILE A 265 -21.23 -2.64 2.12
CA ILE A 265 -20.39 -3.17 1.04
C ILE A 265 -20.61 -4.67 0.77
N VAL A 266 -21.27 -5.39 1.69
CA VAL A 266 -21.74 -6.77 1.48
C VAL A 266 -23.18 -6.88 1.97
N ASP A 267 -24.05 -7.41 1.11
CA ASP A 267 -25.46 -7.69 1.38
C ASP A 267 -25.72 -9.19 1.11
N SER A 268 -25.96 -9.97 2.17
CA SER A 268 -26.21 -11.41 2.08
C SER A 268 -27.32 -11.82 3.06
N PRO A 269 -28.57 -11.38 2.80
CA PRO A 269 -29.71 -11.64 3.67
C PRO A 269 -29.99 -13.14 3.85
N GLU A 270 -29.76 -13.95 2.82
CA GLU A 270 -29.93 -15.41 2.86
C GLU A 270 -29.02 -16.10 3.87
N ASN A 271 -27.85 -15.52 4.16
CA ASN A 271 -26.91 -16.00 5.18
C ASN A 271 -27.00 -15.20 6.49
N GLY A 272 -27.94 -14.25 6.57
CA GLY A 272 -28.07 -13.33 7.70
C GLY A 272 -26.82 -12.47 7.92
N TYR A 273 -26.05 -12.18 6.87
CA TYR A 273 -24.76 -11.50 6.99
C TYR A 273 -24.75 -10.19 6.20
N ALA A 274 -24.27 -9.12 6.84
CA ALA A 274 -23.95 -7.88 6.14
C ALA A 274 -22.63 -7.31 6.65
N ARG A 275 -21.90 -6.66 5.74
CA ARG A 275 -20.65 -5.94 6.06
C ARG A 275 -20.79 -4.50 5.62
N PHE A 276 -20.29 -3.63 6.47
CA PHE A 276 -20.21 -2.21 6.28
C PHE A 276 -18.76 -1.74 6.32
N GLU A 277 -18.48 -0.67 5.62
CA GLU A 277 -17.24 0.09 5.69
C GLU A 277 -17.47 1.36 6.51
N THR A 278 -16.51 1.67 7.38
CA THR A 278 -16.46 2.93 8.12
C THR A 278 -15.70 3.98 7.32
N ALA A 279 -15.88 5.27 7.62
CA ALA A 279 -15.11 6.35 6.98
C ALA A 279 -13.57 6.21 7.11
N GLY A 280 -13.08 5.35 8.01
CA GLY A 280 -11.67 5.04 8.19
C GLY A 280 -11.16 3.81 7.43
N GLY A 281 -12.00 3.14 6.63
CA GLY A 281 -11.70 1.92 5.88
C GLY A 281 -11.81 0.62 6.70
N VAL A 282 -11.99 0.70 8.02
CA VAL A 282 -12.22 -0.49 8.86
C VAL A 282 -13.62 -1.04 8.59
N THR A 283 -13.75 -2.36 8.50
CA THR A 283 -15.04 -3.00 8.27
C THR A 283 -15.75 -3.36 9.58
N PHE A 284 -17.06 -3.25 9.56
CA PHE A 284 -17.97 -3.66 10.63
C PHE A 284 -18.96 -4.66 10.05
N SER A 285 -19.36 -5.68 10.80
CA SER A 285 -20.30 -6.68 10.28
C SER A 285 -21.40 -7.00 11.27
N ILE A 286 -22.53 -7.42 10.74
CA ILE A 286 -23.58 -8.07 11.50
C ILE A 286 -23.70 -9.53 11.05
N GLN A 287 -23.96 -10.42 11.99
CA GLN A 287 -24.32 -11.81 11.72
C GLN A 287 -25.62 -12.12 12.46
N ILE A 288 -26.61 -12.64 11.76
CA ILE A 288 -27.79 -13.20 12.40
C ILE A 288 -27.48 -14.65 12.74
N ASP A 289 -27.54 -14.95 14.03
CA ASP A 289 -27.43 -16.31 14.55
C ASP A 289 -28.65 -16.57 15.46
N PRO A 290 -29.62 -17.39 15.03
CA PRO A 290 -30.82 -17.66 15.80
C PRO A 290 -30.59 -18.56 17.01
N GLU A 291 -29.45 -19.27 17.08
CA GLU A 291 -29.09 -20.16 18.19
C GLU A 291 -28.28 -19.43 19.26
N GLU A 292 -27.64 -18.31 18.91
CA GLU A 292 -26.82 -17.53 19.82
C GLU A 292 -27.67 -16.63 20.74
N LYS A 293 -27.48 -16.77 22.05
CA LYS A 293 -28.09 -15.87 23.03
C LYS A 293 -27.29 -14.57 23.08
N ILE A 294 -27.84 -13.51 22.50
CA ILE A 294 -27.22 -12.18 22.52
C ILE A 294 -27.21 -11.64 23.96
N ILE A 295 -25.99 -11.43 24.48
CA ILE A 295 -25.76 -10.71 25.73
C ILE A 295 -25.08 -9.41 25.36
N ALA A 296 -25.78 -8.29 25.59
CA ALA A 296 -25.33 -6.95 25.22
C ALA A 296 -24.15 -6.44 26.08
N THR A 297 -22.97 -7.04 25.92
CA THR A 297 -21.72 -6.67 26.62
C THR A 297 -20.72 -5.98 25.70
N THR A 298 -20.91 -6.05 24.38
CA THR A 298 -19.97 -5.48 23.41
C THR A 298 -20.13 -3.97 23.36
N ALA A 299 -19.01 -3.25 23.53
CA ALA A 299 -18.93 -1.82 23.35
C ALA A 299 -18.08 -1.49 22.12
N ILE A 300 -18.67 -0.79 21.16
CA ILE A 300 -18.04 -0.34 19.93
C ILE A 300 -17.75 1.14 20.05
N TYR A 301 -16.55 1.56 19.68
CA TYR A 301 -16.12 2.96 19.72
C TYR A 301 -15.88 3.47 18.31
N LEU A 302 -16.69 4.44 17.88
CA LEU A 302 -16.59 5.11 16.59
C LEU A 302 -16.02 6.52 16.79
N GLU A 303 -14.84 6.77 16.23
CA GLU A 303 -14.20 8.09 16.31
C GLU A 303 -14.92 9.07 15.38
N CYS A 304 -15.23 10.26 15.88
CA CYS A 304 -16.01 11.28 15.18
C CYS A 304 -15.49 12.67 15.58
N ASP A 305 -14.80 13.33 14.65
CA ASP A 305 -14.17 14.64 14.91
C ASP A 305 -15.21 15.76 15.08
N ASP A 306 -16.34 15.64 14.39
CA ASP A 306 -17.53 16.50 14.40
C ASP A 306 -18.61 15.99 15.39
N LEU A 307 -18.17 15.39 16.51
CA LEU A 307 -19.02 14.65 17.45
C LEU A 307 -20.36 15.34 17.79
N ASP A 308 -20.34 16.60 18.16
CA ASP A 308 -21.54 17.33 18.60
C ASP A 308 -22.56 17.50 17.48
N GLU A 309 -22.11 17.90 16.29
CA GLU A 309 -22.96 18.08 15.11
C GLU A 309 -23.51 16.74 14.63
N ARG A 310 -22.65 15.71 14.58
CA ARG A 310 -23.06 14.36 14.18
C ARG A 310 -24.13 13.79 15.10
N VAL A 311 -23.96 13.92 16.41
CA VAL A 311 -24.93 13.41 17.39
C VAL A 311 -26.26 14.16 17.27
N GLU A 312 -26.23 15.48 17.06
CA GLU A 312 -27.44 16.25 16.83
C GLU A 312 -28.17 15.82 15.55
N GLN A 313 -27.43 15.60 14.45
CA GLN A 313 -27.99 15.14 13.19
C GLN A 313 -28.64 13.75 13.32
N LEU A 314 -27.97 12.80 13.97
CA LEU A 314 -28.48 11.45 14.20
C LEU A 314 -29.70 11.46 15.14
N ALA A 315 -29.68 12.28 16.18
CA ALA A 315 -30.82 12.41 17.08
C ALA A 315 -32.06 12.94 16.33
N ARG A 316 -31.88 13.93 15.45
CA ARG A 316 -32.96 14.47 14.59
C ARG A 316 -33.49 13.44 13.58
N SER A 317 -32.67 12.49 13.16
CA SER A 317 -33.10 11.38 12.28
C SER A 317 -33.78 10.23 13.03
N GLY A 318 -33.97 10.35 14.35
CA GLY A 318 -34.67 9.39 15.19
C GLY A 318 -33.77 8.32 15.84
N ILE A 319 -32.45 8.49 15.83
CA ILE A 319 -31.53 7.63 16.59
C ILE A 319 -31.53 8.08 18.06
N ALA A 320 -31.86 7.16 18.97
CA ALA A 320 -31.92 7.46 20.40
C ALA A 320 -30.55 7.35 21.07
N PHE A 321 -30.12 8.43 21.74
CA PHE A 321 -28.91 8.44 22.57
C PHE A 321 -29.28 8.27 24.05
N GLU A 322 -28.53 7.42 24.77
CA GLU A 322 -28.62 7.33 26.23
C GLU A 322 -28.06 8.60 26.89
N HIS A 323 -27.03 9.19 26.31
CA HIS A 323 -26.59 10.55 26.60
C HIS A 323 -25.89 11.19 25.39
N GLY A 324 -26.04 12.51 25.26
CA GLY A 324 -25.31 13.31 24.28
C GLY A 324 -23.82 13.48 24.62
N PRO A 325 -23.09 14.29 23.83
CA PRO A 325 -21.66 14.49 23.97
C PRO A 325 -21.28 15.12 25.31
N ARG A 326 -20.43 14.45 26.08
CA ARG A 326 -19.89 14.95 27.35
C ARG A 326 -18.42 14.62 27.52
N ASN A 327 -17.71 15.46 28.27
CA ASN A 327 -16.30 15.23 28.58
C ASN A 327 -16.18 14.15 29.67
N GLN A 328 -15.17 13.30 29.52
CA GLN A 328 -14.88 12.20 30.43
C GLN A 328 -13.58 12.45 31.21
N PRO A 329 -13.41 11.81 32.40
CA PRO A 329 -12.19 11.93 33.20
C PRO A 329 -10.90 11.50 32.47
N TRP A 330 -11.02 10.62 31.48
CA TRP A 330 -9.91 10.18 30.62
C TRP A 330 -9.69 11.09 29.39
N MET A 331 -10.19 12.33 29.45
CA MET A 331 -9.99 13.41 28.47
C MET A 331 -10.59 13.16 27.08
N TRP A 332 -11.53 12.22 26.97
CA TRP A 332 -12.31 12.05 25.75
C TRP A 332 -13.61 12.83 25.86
N ARG A 333 -14.17 13.21 24.72
CA ARG A 333 -15.57 13.63 24.63
C ARG A 333 -16.35 12.48 23.99
N GLU A 334 -17.46 12.06 24.57
CA GLU A 334 -18.23 10.93 24.04
C GLU A 334 -19.74 11.09 24.20
N ALA A 335 -20.48 10.49 23.28
CA ALA A 335 -21.91 10.25 23.33
C ALA A 335 -22.16 8.73 23.26
N ARG A 336 -23.28 8.27 23.83
CA ARG A 336 -23.56 6.84 23.95
C ARG A 336 -24.97 6.52 23.48
N LEU A 337 -25.10 5.43 22.73
CA LEU A 337 -26.36 4.86 22.28
C LEU A 337 -26.31 3.32 22.32
N ARG A 338 -27.41 2.69 21.93
CA ARG A 338 -27.49 1.24 21.71
C ARG A 338 -27.96 0.92 20.30
N ASP A 339 -27.45 -0.17 19.76
CA ASP A 339 -28.00 -0.79 18.56
C ASP A 339 -29.32 -1.54 18.86
N PRO A 340 -30.02 -2.05 17.83
CA PRO A 340 -31.32 -2.71 18.01
C PRO A 340 -31.28 -4.00 18.84
N ASP A 341 -30.11 -4.63 18.98
CA ASP A 341 -29.89 -5.86 19.73
C ASP A 341 -29.23 -5.59 21.10
N GLY A 342 -29.00 -4.31 21.42
CA GLY A 342 -28.58 -3.81 22.73
C GLY A 342 -27.08 -3.55 22.87
N ASN A 343 -26.26 -3.83 21.85
CA ASN A 343 -24.82 -3.54 21.88
C ASN A 343 -24.58 -2.04 22.13
N ILE A 344 -23.54 -1.73 22.90
CA ILE A 344 -23.23 -0.34 23.26
C ILE A 344 -22.42 0.28 22.12
N ILE A 345 -22.83 1.45 21.65
CA ILE A 345 -22.06 2.24 20.70
C ILE A 345 -21.70 3.57 21.35
N PHE A 346 -20.41 3.87 21.34
CA PHE A 346 -19.86 5.17 21.70
C PHE A 346 -19.44 5.90 20.43
N PHE A 347 -19.96 7.10 20.23
CA PHE A 347 -19.30 8.09 19.39
C PHE A 347 -18.36 8.89 20.27
N TYR A 348 -17.10 9.04 19.87
CA TYR A 348 -16.13 9.74 20.70
C TYR A 348 -15.14 10.57 19.89
N LYS A 349 -14.55 11.56 20.56
CA LYS A 349 -13.44 12.39 20.11
C LYS A 349 -12.38 12.38 21.18
N ALA A 350 -11.24 11.74 20.89
CA ALA A 350 -10.14 11.57 21.84
C ALA A 350 -8.89 12.39 21.47
N GLY A 351 -8.71 12.75 20.19
CA GLY A 351 -7.52 13.47 19.71
C GLY A 351 -6.24 12.70 20.02
N GLU A 352 -5.16 13.41 20.37
CA GLU A 352 -3.88 12.78 20.69
C GLU A 352 -3.96 11.84 21.91
N HIS A 353 -4.83 12.14 22.88
CA HIS A 353 -4.98 11.36 24.11
C HIS A 353 -5.52 9.95 23.89
N ARG A 354 -5.99 9.63 22.67
CA ARG A 354 -6.27 8.25 22.25
C ARG A 354 -5.03 7.38 22.29
N ARG A 355 -3.88 7.93 21.88
CA ARG A 355 -2.60 7.22 21.76
C ARG A 355 -1.54 7.73 22.72
N PHE A 356 -1.65 8.97 23.18
CA PHE A 356 -0.66 9.65 24.01
C PHE A 356 -1.32 10.29 25.25
N PRO A 357 -2.04 9.52 26.10
CA PRO A 357 -2.51 10.05 27.37
C PRO A 357 -1.34 10.21 28.40
N PRO A 358 -1.48 11.06 29.43
CA PRO A 358 -0.51 11.23 30.52
C PRO A 358 -0.15 9.94 31.27
N TRP A 359 -1.05 8.95 31.26
CA TRP A 359 -0.84 7.63 31.86
C TRP A 359 -0.41 6.57 30.84
N ARG A 360 0.04 6.97 29.63
CA ARG A 360 0.61 6.03 28.66
C ARG A 360 1.83 5.37 29.29
N ILE A 361 1.87 4.05 29.27
CA ILE A 361 3.07 3.30 29.63
C ILE A 361 4.19 3.66 28.65
N SER A 362 5.36 4.05 29.16
CA SER A 362 6.56 4.18 28.35
C SER A 362 6.92 2.81 27.77
N GLU A 363 7.49 2.79 26.56
CA GLU A 363 8.00 1.54 25.98
C GLU A 363 9.05 0.94 26.93
N ALA A 364 8.90 -0.35 27.23
CA ALA A 364 9.76 -1.12 28.13
C ALA A 364 11.00 -1.64 27.41
#